data_AF-A0A957FZ03-F1
#
_entry.id   AF-A0A957FZ03-F1
#
_cell.length_a   1.000
_cell.length_b   1.000
_cell.length_c   1.000
_cell.angle_alpha   90.00
_cell.angle_beta   90.00
_cell.angle_gamma   90.00
#
_symmetry.space_group_name_H-M   'P 1'
#
loop_
_entity.id
_entity.type
_entity.pdbx_description
1 polymer ?
#
loop_
_entity_poly.entity_id
_entity_poly.type
_entity_poly.pdbx_seq_one_letter_code
_entity_poly.pdbx_strand_id
1 'polypeptide(L)' 'ELVLGEVRESSRQAYLTIMDKLRNQGAEAIIEGCTEIVLLVQQQHTDIPLFDTTAIHAEAAVAMAVPHD' A
#
# COMPACT_ATOMS: atom_id res chain seq x y z
N GLU A 1 -7.61 12.81 8.27
CA GLU A 1 -7.26 11.71 9.17
C GLU A 1 -5.78 11.39 9.02
N LEU A 2 -5.36 10.63 8.02
CA LEU A 2 -3.96 10.17 7.86
C LEU A 2 -2.94 11.31 7.69
N VAL A 3 -3.26 12.36 6.92
CA VAL A 3 -2.42 13.58 6.79
C VAL A 3 -2.20 14.30 8.14
N LEU A 4 -3.11 14.08 9.10
CA LEU A 4 -3.00 14.62 10.47
C LEU A 4 -2.37 13.61 11.44
N GLY A 5 -1.86 12.46 10.95
CA GLY A 5 -1.29 11.39 11.77
C GLY A 5 -2.32 10.57 12.55
N GLU A 6 -3.60 10.74 12.27
CA GLU A 6 -4.66 9.93 12.90
C GLU A 6 -4.83 8.62 12.13
N VAL A 7 -4.93 7.49 12.84
CA VAL A 7 -5.25 6.17 12.27
C VAL A 7 -6.48 5.62 12.97
N ARG A 8 -7.58 5.46 12.23
CA ARG A 8 -8.86 4.96 12.76
C ARG A 8 -9.14 3.57 12.26
N GLU A 9 -9.51 2.69 13.18
CA GLU A 9 -9.82 1.30 12.87
C GLU A 9 -11.05 1.17 11.94
N SER A 10 -12.03 2.07 12.05
CA SER A 10 -13.15 2.13 11.11
C SER A 10 -12.70 2.38 9.67
N SER A 11 -11.68 3.21 9.48
CA SER A 11 -11.12 3.52 8.17
C SER A 11 -10.34 2.32 7.63
N ARG A 12 -9.58 1.62 8.48
CA ARG A 12 -8.90 0.36 8.12
C ARG A 12 -9.90 -0.69 7.65
N GLN A 13 -10.96 -0.92 8.43
CA GLN A 13 -11.99 -1.90 8.09
C GLN A 13 -12.71 -1.57 6.78
N ALA A 14 -12.94 -0.29 6.50
CA ALA A 14 -13.51 0.16 5.23
C ALA A 14 -12.58 -0.15 4.04
N TYR A 15 -11.27 0.11 4.19
CA TYR A 15 -10.27 -0.24 3.18
C TYR A 15 -10.20 -1.75 2.94
N LEU A 16 -10.12 -2.55 4.01
CA LEU A 16 -10.11 -4.02 3.90
C LEU A 16 -11.35 -4.56 3.17
N THR A 17 -12.53 -4.00 3.46
CA THR A 17 -13.78 -4.37 2.78
C THR A 17 -13.74 -4.05 1.28
N ILE A 18 -13.11 -2.95 0.88
CA ILE A 18 -12.94 -2.58 -0.53
C ILE A 18 -11.93 -3.51 -1.20
N MET A 19 -10.81 -3.80 -0.54
CA MET A 19 -9.77 -4.70 -1.04
C MET A 19 -10.30 -6.11 -1.27
N ASP A 20 -11.10 -6.65 -0.34
CA ASP A 20 -11.75 -7.95 -0.50
C ASP A 20 -12.74 -7.97 -1.69
N LYS A 21 -13.46 -6.87 -1.91
CA LYS A 21 -14.34 -6.75 -3.09
C LYS A 21 -13.54 -6.77 -4.39
N LEU A 22 -12.39 -6.08 -4.44
CA LEU A 22 -11.51 -6.08 -5.60
C LEU A 22 -10.89 -7.46 -5.84
N ARG A 23 -10.43 -8.13 -4.77
CA ARG A 23 -9.96 -9.51 -4.82
C ARG A 23 -11.02 -10.45 -5.41
N ASN A 24 -12.26 -10.34 -4.95
CA ASN A 24 -13.38 -11.14 -5.45
C ASN A 24 -13.75 -10.82 -6.92
N GLN A 25 -13.32 -9.66 -7.44
CA GLN A 25 -13.45 -9.30 -8.85
C GLN A 25 -12.25 -9.76 -9.70
N GLY A 26 -11.27 -10.44 -9.11
CA GLY A 26 -10.09 -10.97 -9.79
C GLY A 26 -8.85 -10.11 -9.65
N ALA A 27 -8.84 -9.10 -8.77
CA ALA A 27 -7.59 -8.40 -8.47
C ALA A 27 -6.61 -9.37 -7.76
N GLU A 28 -5.42 -9.50 -8.32
CA GLU A 28 -4.36 -10.37 -7.79
C GLU A 28 -3.46 -9.63 -6.79
N ALA A 29 -3.52 -8.30 -6.77
CA ALA A 29 -2.76 -7.43 -5.88
C ALA A 29 -3.42 -6.04 -5.76
N ILE A 30 -2.98 -5.25 -4.79
CA ILE A 30 -3.42 -3.86 -4.59
C ILE A 30 -2.20 -2.93 -4.65
N ILE A 31 -2.32 -1.85 -5.43
CA ILE A 31 -1.34 -0.78 -5.49
C ILE A 31 -1.68 0.25 -4.41
N GLU A 32 -0.74 0.52 -3.50
CA GLU A 32 -0.85 1.59 -2.51
C GLU A 32 -0.44 2.91 -3.18
N GLY A 33 -1.41 3.51 -3.88
CA GLY A 33 -1.19 4.64 -4.78
C GLY A 33 -1.02 6.01 -4.09
N CYS A 34 -1.20 6.09 -2.78
CA CYS A 34 -0.93 7.28 -1.98
C CYS A 34 -0.01 6.90 -0.83
N THR A 35 0.94 7.78 -0.52
CA THR A 35 1.93 7.61 0.55
C THR A 35 1.30 7.35 1.93
N GLU A 36 0.09 7.82 2.17
CA GLU A 36 -0.60 7.70 3.45
C GLU A 36 -1.27 6.33 3.63
N ILE A 37 -1.57 5.61 2.54
CA ILE A 37 -2.30 4.33 2.62
C ILE A 37 -1.47 3.30 3.40
N VAL A 38 -0.15 3.33 3.27
CA VAL A 38 0.79 2.44 3.99
C VAL A 38 0.79 2.67 5.51
N LEU A 39 0.31 3.83 5.97
CA LEU A 39 0.10 4.12 7.39
C LEU A 39 -1.18 3.47 7.93
N LEU A 40 -2.16 3.24 7.04
CA LEU A 40 -3.47 2.70 7.38
C LEU A 40 -3.55 1.18 7.19
N VAL A 41 -2.96 0.62 6.15
CA VAL A 41 -3.00 -0.82 5.83
C VAL A 41 -1.58 -1.31 5.58
N GLN A 42 -1.32 -2.58 5.90
CA GLN A 42 -0.01 -3.23 5.78
C GLN A 42 -0.26 -4.71 5.47
N GLN A 43 0.74 -5.42 4.96
CA GLN A 43 0.59 -6.81 4.51
C GLN A 43 0.05 -7.75 5.59
N GLN A 44 0.32 -7.49 6.88
CA GLN A 44 -0.22 -8.30 7.99
C GLN A 44 -1.75 -8.20 8.16
N HIS A 45 -2.42 -7.23 7.52
CA HIS A 45 -3.86 -7.01 7.66
C HIS A 45 -4.68 -7.70 6.55
N THR A 46 -4.05 -8.26 5.52
CA THR A 46 -4.75 -8.85 4.37
C THR A 46 -3.88 -9.87 3.64
N ASP A 47 -4.51 -10.85 3.01
CA ASP A 47 -3.82 -11.88 2.22
C ASP A 47 -3.55 -11.45 0.77
N ILE A 48 -4.14 -10.34 0.30
CA ILE A 48 -3.85 -9.83 -1.04
C ILE A 48 -2.49 -9.10 -1.03
N PRO A 49 -1.57 -9.40 -1.97
CA PRO A 49 -0.29 -8.70 -2.06
C PRO A 49 -0.47 -7.18 -2.20
N LEU A 50 0.34 -6.42 -1.46
CA LEU A 50 0.37 -4.96 -1.50
C LEU A 50 1.65 -4.46 -2.18
N PHE A 51 1.52 -3.40 -2.97
CA PHE A 51 2.65 -2.72 -3.61
C PHE A 51 2.72 -1.27 -3.13
N ASP A 52 3.65 -1.00 -2.22
CA ASP A 52 4.04 0.36 -1.81
C ASP A 52 4.77 1.03 -2.98
N THR A 53 4.04 1.86 -3.71
CA THR A 53 4.58 2.58 -4.87
C THR A 53 5.70 3.53 -4.51
N THR A 54 5.70 4.06 -3.28
CA THR A 54 6.71 5.02 -2.82
C THR A 54 8.03 4.31 -2.56
N ALA A 55 7.98 3.17 -1.85
CA ALA A 55 9.16 2.34 -1.60
C ALA A 55 9.77 1.84 -2.91
N ILE A 56 8.95 1.27 -3.80
CA ILE A 56 9.40 0.77 -5.11
C ILE A 56 10.04 1.89 -5.93
N HIS A 57 9.44 3.08 -5.95
CA HIS A 57 9.97 4.20 -6.71
C HIS A 57 11.29 4.71 -6.12
N ALA A 58 11.40 4.79 -4.79
CA ALA A 58 12.62 5.20 -4.11
C ALA A 58 13.77 4.21 -4.34
N GLU A 59 13.50 2.91 -4.26
CA GLU A 59 14.48 1.85 -4.55
C GLU A 59 14.98 1.94 -5.99
N ALA A 60 14.07 2.12 -6.96
CA ALA A 60 14.44 2.29 -8.36
C ALA A 60 15.28 3.55 -8.58
N ALA A 61 14.95 4.66 -7.93
CA ALA A 61 15.72 5.90 -8.00
C ALA A 61 17.14 5.73 -7.45
N VAL A 62 17.30 5.04 -6.32
CA VAL A 62 18.62 4.71 -5.76
C VAL A 62 19.40 3.80 -6.68
N ALA A 63 18.78 2.74 -7.21
CA ALA A 63 19.42 1.81 -8.13
C ALA A 63 19.95 2.51 -9.39
N MET A 64 19.22 3.49 -9.93
CA MET A 64 19.68 4.29 -11.08
C MET A 64 20.83 5.24 -10.73
N ALA A 65 20.91 5.71 -9.49
CA ALA A 65 21.90 6.71 -9.07
C ALA A 65 23.24 6.09 -8.67
N VAL A 66 23.24 4.84 -8.21
CA VAL A 66 24.45 4.15 -7.75
C VAL A 66 25.10 3.40 -8.92
N PRO A 67 26.44 3.48 -9.11
CA PRO A 67 27.13 2.71 -10.12
C PRO A 67 26.86 1.21 -9.96
N HIS A 68 26.56 0.52 -11.06
CA HIS A 68 26.57 -0.94 -11.10
C HIS A 68 28.00 -1.39 -11.44
N ASP A 69 28.61 -2.21 -10.57
CA ASP A 69 29.87 -2.92 -10.86
C ASP A 69 29.66 -4.05 -11.89
#